data_AF-A0ABD6E2J1-F1
#
_entry.id   AF-A0ABD6E2J1-F1
#
_cell.length_a   1.000
_cell.length_b   1.000
_cell.length_c   1.000
_cell.angle_alpha   90.00
_cell.angle_beta   90.00
_cell.angle_gamma   90.00
#
_symmetry.space_group_name_H-M   'P 1'
#
loop_
_entity.id
_entity.type
_entity.pdbx_description
1 polymer ?
#
loop_
_entity_poly.entity_id
_entity_poly.type
_entity_poly.pdbx_seq_one_letter_code
_entity_poly.pdbx_strand_id
1 'polypeptide(L)'
;MPSQEFEFIDYLGPLAVTICFFVIIFIISLLINFICITENDERTVFEKFGSTFDLRCGIHEVRHRPNKQWNEISYMHRRSRSKTC
;
A
#
# COMPACT_ATOMS: atom_id res chain seq x y z
N MET A 1 25.59 -38.12 -26.75
CA MET A 1 25.15 -37.93 -25.34
C MET A 1 23.71 -38.40 -25.29
N PRO A 2 23.31 -39.24 -24.31
CA PRO A 2 21.93 -39.68 -24.20
C PRO A 2 21.03 -38.44 -24.01
N SER A 3 19.90 -38.39 -24.72
CA SER A 3 18.91 -37.34 -24.55
C SER A 3 18.25 -37.50 -23.17
N GLN A 4 18.31 -36.45 -22.37
CA GLN A 4 17.62 -36.41 -21.09
C GLN A 4 16.15 -36.07 -21.35
N GLU A 5 15.26 -37.03 -21.09
CA GLU A 5 13.82 -36.82 -21.06
C GLU A 5 13.48 -36.15 -19.71
N PHE A 6 12.91 -34.95 -19.75
CA PHE A 6 12.49 -34.22 -18.56
C PHE A 6 11.00 -34.40 -18.35
N GLU A 7 10.62 -34.86 -17.16
CA GLU A 7 9.23 -34.95 -16.77
C GLU A 7 8.74 -33.60 -16.23
N PHE A 8 7.44 -33.34 -16.30
CA PHE A 8 6.85 -32.08 -15.81
C PHE A 8 7.20 -31.79 -14.34
N ILE A 9 7.43 -32.83 -13.55
CA ILE A 9 7.77 -32.73 -12.13
C ILE A 9 9.15 -32.09 -11.92
N ASP A 10 10.09 -32.31 -12.83
CA ASP A 10 11.44 -31.74 -12.72
C ASP A 10 11.44 -30.21 -12.85
N TYR A 11 10.42 -29.65 -13.52
CA TYR A 11 10.22 -28.21 -13.65
C TYR A 11 9.53 -27.56 -12.43
N LEU A 12 8.84 -28.35 -11.58
CA LEU A 12 8.19 -27.83 -10.38
C LEU A 12 9.21 -27.35 -9.34
N GLY A 13 10.40 -27.97 -9.28
CA GLY A 13 11.46 -27.58 -8.36
C GLY A 13 11.90 -26.12 -8.54
N PRO A 14 12.38 -25.72 -9.74
CA PRO A 14 12.72 -24.33 -10.04
C PRO A 14 11.55 -23.38 -9.81
N LEU A 15 10.34 -23.76 -10.23
CA LEU A 15 9.13 -22.95 -10.04
C LEU A 15 8.85 -22.66 -8.56
N ALA A 16 8.91 -23.69 -7.71
CA ALA A 16 8.68 -23.57 -6.28
C ALA A 16 9.74 -22.67 -5.62
N VAL A 17 11.01 -22.83 -5.99
CA VAL A 17 12.11 -22.00 -5.47
C VAL A 17 11.92 -20.53 -5.85
N THR A 18 11.53 -20.25 -7.10
CA THR A 18 11.26 -18.88 -7.55
C THR A 18 10.10 -18.25 -6.77
N ILE A 19 9.01 -18.99 -6.56
CA ILE A 19 7.87 -18.50 -5.76
C ILE A 19 8.29 -18.21 -4.32
N CYS A 20 9.02 -19.15 -3.68
CA CYS A 20 9.52 -18.95 -2.32
C CYS A 20 10.41 -17.72 -2.21
N PHE A 21 11.29 -17.49 -3.18
CA PHE A 21 12.17 -16.31 -3.20
C PHE A 21 11.38 -15.00 -3.26
N PHE A 22 10.38 -14.90 -4.14
CA PHE A 22 9.51 -13.72 -4.21
C PHE A 22 8.71 -13.50 -2.93
N VAL A 23 8.20 -14.58 -2.32
CA VAL A 23 7.48 -14.50 -1.04
C VAL A 23 8.41 -13.98 0.07
N ILE A 24 9.65 -14.47 0.15
CA ILE A 24 10.62 -14.00 1.14
C ILE A 24 10.93 -12.51 0.94
N ILE A 25 11.20 -12.08 -0.30
CA ILE A 25 11.42 -10.65 -0.61
C ILE A 25 10.21 -9.81 -0.21
N PHE A 26 8.99 -10.29 -0.50
CA PHE A 26 7.77 -9.60 -0.15
C PHE A 26 7.63 -9.44 1.38
N ILE A 27 7.89 -10.49 2.16
CA ILE A 27 7.85 -10.44 3.62
C ILE A 27 8.91 -9.47 4.17
N ILE A 28 10.15 -9.52 3.66
CA ILE A 28 11.22 -8.59 4.07
C ILE A 28 10.82 -7.15 3.76
N SER A 29 10.22 -6.91 2.58
CA SER A 29 9.74 -5.58 2.20
C SER A 29 8.66 -5.07 3.15
N LEU A 30 7.71 -5.93 3.56
CA LEU A 30 6.71 -5.61 4.57
C LEU A 30 7.31 -5.33 5.94
N LEU A 31 8.30 -6.12 6.38
CA LEU A 31 8.97 -5.92 7.66
C LEU A 31 9.72 -4.60 7.72
N ILE A 32 10.46 -4.26 6.65
CA ILE A 32 11.14 -2.95 6.55
C ILE A 32 10.10 -1.83 6.55
N ASN A 33 8.99 -1.99 5.81
CA ASN A 33 7.90 -1.01 5.81
C ASN A 33 7.32 -0.80 7.22
N PHE A 34 7.09 -1.87 7.96
CA PHE A 34 6.47 -1.80 9.29
C PHE A 34 7.42 -1.32 10.39
N ILE A 35 8.69 -1.73 10.35
CA ILE A 35 9.67 -1.43 11.42
C ILE A 35 10.38 -0.09 11.16
N CYS A 36 10.65 0.27 9.90
CA CYS A 36 11.46 1.45 9.58
C CYS A 36 10.64 2.72 9.28
N ILE A 37 9.33 2.64 9.02
CA ILE A 37 8.52 3.84 8.80
C ILE A 37 8.23 4.53 10.14
N THR A 38 8.80 5.73 10.29
CA THR A 38 8.48 6.65 11.38
C THR A 38 7.45 7.68 10.89
N GLU A 39 6.73 8.35 11.80
CA GLU A 39 5.66 9.35 11.48
C GLU A 39 6.11 10.49 10.55
N ASN A 40 7.42 10.70 10.36
CA ASN A 40 7.97 11.77 9.53
C ASN A 40 8.35 11.35 8.09
N ASP A 41 8.27 10.06 7.74
CA ASP A 41 8.64 9.59 6.40
C ASP A 41 7.50 9.76 5.38
N GLU A 42 7.86 9.94 4.11
CA GLU A 42 6.90 10.02 3.01
C GLU A 42 6.10 8.72 2.86
N ARG A 43 4.82 8.84 2.48
CA ARG A 43 3.94 7.68 2.29
C ARG A 43 4.55 6.71 1.29
N THR A 44 4.81 5.50 1.74
CA THR A 44 5.32 4.46 0.87
C THR A 44 4.26 3.97 -0.11
N VAL A 45 4.70 3.38 -1.22
CA VAL A 45 3.81 2.78 -2.21
C VAL A 45 2.89 1.73 -1.57
N PHE A 46 3.36 1.05 -0.52
CA PHE A 46 2.57 0.09 0.25
C PHE A 46 1.45 0.72 1.07
N GLU A 47 1.65 1.88 1.68
CA GLU A 47 0.56 2.60 2.37
C GLU A 47 -0.49 3.10 1.38
N LYS A 48 -0.07 3.55 0.19
CA LYS A 48 -0.98 3.98 -0.88
C LYS A 48 -1.78 2.80 -1.46
N PHE A 49 -1.12 1.65 -1.62
CA PHE A 49 -1.76 0.42 -2.04
C PHE A 49 -2.71 -0.10 -0.95
N GLY A 50 -2.26 -0.22 0.29
CA GLY A 50 -3.09 -0.61 1.45
C GLY A 50 -4.32 0.26 1.61
N SER A 51 -4.18 1.59 1.48
CA SER A 51 -5.30 2.54 1.49
C SER A 51 -6.32 2.32 0.36
N THR A 52 -5.93 1.67 -0.75
CA THR A 52 -6.83 1.33 -1.86
C THR A 52 -7.56 0.01 -1.60
N PHE A 53 -6.93 -0.91 -0.87
CA PHE A 53 -7.51 -2.21 -0.46
C PHE A 53 -8.11 -2.18 0.95
N ASP A 54 -8.27 -0.98 1.54
CA ASP A 54 -8.73 -0.73 2.92
C ASP A 54 -7.92 -1.46 4.01
N LEU A 55 -6.69 -1.84 3.67
CA LEU A 55 -5.74 -2.47 4.58
C LEU A 55 -4.95 -1.36 5.30
N ARG A 56 -5.10 -1.27 6.62
CA ARG A 56 -4.27 -0.40 7.49
C ARG A 56 -2.84 -0.93 7.55
N CYS A 57 -2.05 -0.59 6.53
CA CYS A 57 -0.64 -0.99 6.42
C CYS A 57 0.35 0.00 7.06
N GLY A 58 -0.12 1.00 7.82
CA GLY A 58 0.74 2.04 8.40
C GLY A 58 0.12 2.73 9.61
N ILE A 59 0.94 3.52 10.31
CA ILE A 59 0.56 4.32 11.49
C ILE A 59 -0.28 5.54 11.09
N HIS A 60 -0.11 6.02 9.86
CA HIS A 60 -0.86 7.16 9.35
C HIS A 60 -2.34 6.84 9.20
N GLU A 61 -3.18 7.58 9.93
CA GLU A 61 -4.61 7.51 9.75
C GLU A 61 -4.97 7.87 8.30
N VAL A 62 -5.88 7.10 7.70
CA VAL A 62 -6.37 7.33 6.35
C VAL A 62 -7.23 8.58 6.37
N ARG A 63 -6.59 9.75 6.37
CA ARG A 63 -7.28 11.03 6.28
C ARG A 63 -7.88 11.13 4.88
N HIS A 64 -9.17 10.81 4.76
CA HIS A 64 -9.97 11.25 3.63
C HIS A 64 -9.76 12.75 3.48
N ARG A 65 -9.08 13.19 2.41
CA ARG A 65 -9.03 14.62 2.09
C ARG A 65 -10.48 15.06 1.84
N PRO A 66 -11.07 15.94 2.66
CA PRO A 66 -12.35 16.52 2.31
C PRO A 66 -12.17 17.23 0.97
N ASN A 67 -13.12 17.05 0.05
CA ASN A 67 -13.00 17.65 -1.26
C ASN A 67 -12.90 19.20 -1.09
N LYS A 68 -12.12 19.87 -1.96
CA LYS A 68 -11.95 21.34 -1.90
C LYS A 68 -13.28 22.09 -2.00
N GLN A 69 -14.24 21.56 -2.77
CA GLN A 69 -15.57 22.15 -2.98
C GLN A 69 -16.39 22.24 -1.68
N TRP A 70 -16.37 21.21 -0.82
CA TRP A 70 -17.06 21.21 0.47
C TRP A 70 -16.43 22.20 1.44
N ASN A 71 -15.11 22.36 1.41
CA ASN A 71 -14.44 23.37 2.21
C ASN A 71 -14.87 24.77 1.78
N GLU A 72 -14.84 25.08 0.48
CA GLU A 72 -15.33 26.36 -0.07
C GLU A 72 -16.80 26.63 0.30
N ILE A 73 -17.69 25.65 0.12
CA ILE A 73 -19.11 25.76 0.52
C ILE A 73 -19.24 26.03 2.03
N SER A 74 -18.45 25.35 2.85
CA SER A 74 -18.45 25.52 4.31
C SER A 74 -17.92 26.90 4.74
N TYR A 75 -16.92 27.44 4.03
CA TYR A 75 -16.44 28.81 4.24
C TYR A 75 -17.51 29.83 3.85
N MET A 76 -18.16 29.66 2.70
CA MET A 76 -19.26 30.52 2.26
C MET A 76 -20.43 30.49 3.25
N HIS A 77 -20.80 29.31 3.76
CA HIS A 77 -21.89 29.17 4.73
C HIS A 77 -21.54 29.80 6.09
N ARG A 78 -20.30 29.69 6.57
CA ARG A 78 -19.84 30.40 7.79
C ARG A 78 -19.81 31.91 7.58
N ARG A 79 -19.33 32.38 6.43
CA ARG A 79 -19.28 33.80 6.09
C ARG A 79 -20.67 34.41 5.99
N SER A 80 -21.65 33.68 5.47
CA SER A 80 -23.04 34.11 5.42
C SER A 80 -23.65 34.27 6.82
N ARG A 81 -23.41 33.30 7.73
CA ARG A 81 -23.86 33.38 9.14
C ARG A 81 -23.20 34.51 9.94
N SER A 82 -21.97 34.90 9.60
CA SER A 82 -21.29 36.02 10.25
C SER A 82 -21.81 37.40 9.82
N LYS A 83 -22.53 37.50 8.70
CA LYS A 83 -23.09 38.76 8.20
C LYS A 83 -24.54 39.00 8.65
N THR A 84 -25.15 38.01 9.30
CA THR A 84 -26.51 38.06 9.83
C THR A 84 -26.57 38.40 11.33
N CYS A 85 -25.46 38.86 11.91
CA CYS A 85 -25.40 39.51 13.22
C CYS A 85 -25.01 40.98 13.05
#